data_AF-A0A0J5T7Y0-F1
#
_entry.id   AF-A0A0J5T7Y0-F1
#
_cell.length_a   1.000
_cell.length_b   1.000
_cell.length_c   1.000
_cell.angle_alpha   90.00
_cell.angle_beta   90.00
_cell.angle_gamma   90.00
#
_symmetry.space_group_name_H-M   'P 1'
#
loop_
_entity.id
_entity.type
_entity.pdbx_description
1 polymer ?
#
loop_
_entity_poly.entity_id
_entity_poly.type
_entity_poly.pdbx_seq_one_letter_code
_entity_poly.pdbx_strand_id
1 'polypeptide(L)'
;MRQFIVDTIATIVFFSCVAAFSEAVIAGMAPEQVLAARLIMVPVMVLTGRPYGIWRDWLIARTEARSTVSRIVVDISAFLLFQVPVYVMTLAVAGASPEAMLAAVSSAIVFMVLLSRPFGLFLEMVRRKSGVPVI
;
A
#
# COMPACT_ATOMS: atom_id res chain seq x y z
N MET A 1 -3.60 20.91 -0.36
CA MET A 1 -4.70 20.05 0.16
C MET A 1 -5.36 19.22 -0.91
N ARG A 2 -5.78 19.81 -2.05
CA ARG A 2 -6.45 19.10 -3.14
C ARG A 2 -5.69 17.87 -3.67
N GLN A 3 -4.39 17.99 -3.93
CA GLN A 3 -3.56 16.87 -4.38
C GLN A 3 -3.53 15.72 -3.36
N PHE A 4 -3.36 16.02 -2.07
CA PHE A 4 -3.37 15.01 -1.01
C PHE A 4 -4.68 14.21 -0.99
N ILE A 5 -5.84 14.89 -1.09
CA ILE A 5 -7.14 14.23 -1.13
C ILE A 5 -7.26 13.33 -2.37
N VAL A 6 -6.89 13.85 -3.54
CA VAL A 6 -6.92 13.09 -4.81
C VAL A 6 -6.05 11.83 -4.72
N ASP A 7 -4.83 11.97 -4.22
CA ASP A 7 -3.88 10.87 -4.07
C ASP A 7 -4.37 9.82 -3.07
N THR A 8 -4.92 10.26 -1.93
CA THR A 8 -5.49 9.35 -0.91
C THR A 8 -6.68 8.57 -1.47
N ILE A 9 -7.63 9.25 -2.13
CA ILE A 9 -8.80 8.58 -2.72
C ILE A 9 -8.36 7.61 -3.80
N ALA A 10 -7.46 8.03 -4.71
CA ALA A 10 -6.95 7.17 -5.77
C ALA A 10 -6.28 5.90 -5.21
N THR A 11 -5.46 6.07 -4.17
CA THR A 11 -4.79 4.96 -3.48
C THR A 11 -5.81 4.00 -2.87
N ILE A 12 -6.79 4.52 -2.11
CA ILE A 12 -7.82 3.69 -1.46
C ILE A 12 -8.61 2.93 -2.51
N VAL A 13 -9.09 3.59 -3.56
CA VAL A 13 -9.89 2.96 -4.61
C VAL A 13 -9.09 1.86 -5.31
N PHE A 14 -7.88 2.17 -5.78
CA PHE A 14 -7.06 1.22 -6.54
C PHE A 14 -6.76 -0.04 -5.73
N PHE A 15 -6.18 0.12 -4.53
CA PHE A 15 -5.80 -1.03 -3.72
C PHE A 15 -7.00 -1.75 -3.12
N SER A 16 -8.12 -1.08 -2.87
CA SER A 16 -9.35 -1.75 -2.44
C SER A 16 -9.94 -2.62 -3.56
N CYS A 17 -9.94 -2.14 -4.81
CA CYS A 17 -10.40 -2.95 -5.95
C CYS A 17 -9.51 -4.16 -6.18
N VAL A 18 -8.19 -3.99 -6.17
CA VAL A 18 -7.25 -5.10 -6.38
C VAL A 18 -7.34 -6.11 -5.24
N ALA A 19 -7.41 -5.65 -3.99
CA ALA A 19 -7.54 -6.53 -2.83
C ALA A 19 -8.88 -7.26 -2.84
N ALA A 20 -10.00 -6.57 -3.09
CA ALA A 20 -11.32 -7.20 -3.17
C ALA A 20 -11.39 -8.25 -4.28
N PHE A 21 -10.77 -8.00 -5.44
CA PHE A 21 -10.66 -8.99 -6.51
C PHE A 21 -9.85 -10.21 -6.08
N SER A 22 -8.69 -10.00 -5.45
CA SER A 22 -7.85 -11.08 -4.93
C SER A 22 -8.60 -11.91 -3.87
N GLU A 23 -9.27 -11.25 -2.93
CA GLU A 23 -10.02 -11.90 -1.86
C GLU A 23 -11.21 -12.72 -2.40
N ALA A 24 -11.98 -12.16 -3.33
CA ALA A 24 -13.14 -12.85 -3.90
C ALA A 24 -12.76 -13.98 -4.87
N VAL A 25 -11.82 -13.73 -5.80
CA VAL A 25 -11.54 -14.63 -6.93
C VAL A 25 -10.40 -15.60 -6.62
N ILE A 26 -9.34 -15.14 -5.93
CA ILE A 26 -8.15 -15.96 -5.67
C ILE A 26 -8.29 -16.69 -4.33
N ALA A 27 -8.71 -15.98 -3.27
CA ALA A 27 -8.86 -16.57 -1.95
C ALA A 27 -10.24 -17.24 -1.73
N GLY A 28 -11.20 -17.02 -2.63
CA GLY A 28 -12.53 -17.63 -2.56
C GLY A 28 -13.37 -17.18 -1.36
N MET A 29 -13.13 -15.96 -0.86
CA MET A 29 -13.88 -15.42 0.28
C MET A 29 -15.32 -15.06 -0.10
N ALA A 30 -16.25 -15.23 0.84
CA ALA A 30 -17.63 -14.81 0.66
C ALA A 30 -17.74 -13.27 0.57
N PRO A 31 -18.73 -12.70 -0.15
CA PRO A 31 -18.88 -11.26 -0.32
C PRO A 31 -18.89 -10.46 1.00
N GLU A 32 -19.48 -11.02 2.05
CA GLU A 32 -19.57 -10.41 3.37
C GLU A 32 -18.18 -10.35 4.05
N GLN A 33 -17.35 -11.38 3.86
CA GLN A 33 -15.99 -11.44 4.37
C GLN A 33 -15.09 -10.43 3.67
N VAL A 34 -15.22 -10.32 2.34
CA VAL A 34 -14.52 -9.30 1.55
C VAL A 34 -14.93 -7.90 2.02
N LEU A 35 -16.23 -7.64 2.19
CA LEU A 35 -16.73 -6.35 2.66
C LEU A 35 -16.18 -6.02 4.07
N ALA A 36 -16.20 -6.97 5.00
CA ALA A 36 -15.65 -6.79 6.34
C ALA A 36 -14.14 -6.48 6.30
N ALA A 37 -13.37 -7.19 5.48
CA ALA A 37 -11.95 -6.94 5.28
C ALA A 37 -11.70 -5.52 4.76
N ARG A 38 -12.50 -5.04 3.79
CA ARG A 38 -12.39 -3.68 3.26
C ARG A 38 -12.75 -2.61 4.29
N LEU A 39 -13.82 -2.81 5.06
CA LEU A 39 -14.26 -1.87 6.10
C LEU A 39 -13.21 -1.69 7.20
N ILE A 40 -12.41 -2.72 7.49
CA ILE A 40 -11.29 -2.63 8.44
C ILE A 40 -10.08 -1.98 7.78
N MET A 41 -9.71 -2.41 6.57
CA MET A 41 -8.46 -1.98 5.95
C MET A 41 -8.48 -0.54 5.41
N VAL A 42 -9.63 -0.03 4.95
CA VAL A 42 -9.70 1.35 4.45
C VAL A 42 -9.35 2.37 5.54
N PRO A 43 -9.91 2.32 6.78
CA PRO A 43 -9.46 3.15 7.89
C PRO A 43 -7.97 2.99 8.21
N VAL A 44 -7.45 1.75 8.23
CA VAL A 44 -6.01 1.49 8.48
C VAL A 44 -5.15 2.20 7.43
N MET A 45 -5.53 2.15 6.15
CA MET A 45 -4.81 2.85 5.08
C MET A 45 -4.81 4.37 5.27
N VAL A 46 -5.95 4.95 5.68
CA VAL A 46 -6.07 6.39 5.96
C VAL A 46 -5.18 6.78 7.15
N LEU A 47 -5.21 6.00 8.22
CA LEU A 47 -4.47 6.27 9.45
C LEU A 47 -2.96 6.09 9.28
N THR A 48 -2.52 5.09 8.51
CA THR A 48 -1.09 4.79 8.33
C THR A 48 -0.44 5.58 7.21
N GLY A 49 -1.20 6.09 6.23
CA GLY A 49 -0.65 6.77 5.05
C GLY A 49 0.18 8.01 5.38
N ARG A 50 -0.27 8.85 6.33
CA ARG A 50 0.47 10.06 6.75
C ARG A 50 1.72 9.73 7.58
N PRO A 51 1.63 8.91 8.65
CA PRO A 51 2.80 8.44 9.38
C PRO A 51 3.86 7.79 8.48
N TYR A 52 3.43 6.96 7.52
CA TYR A 52 4.32 6.34 6.56
C TYR A 52 5.05 7.37 5.69
N GLY A 53 4.34 8.39 5.17
CA GLY A 53 4.95 9.46 4.39
C GLY A 53 6.03 10.21 5.17
N ILE A 54 5.76 10.54 6.44
CA ILE A 54 6.72 11.21 7.32
C ILE A 54 7.96 10.32 7.55
N TRP A 55 7.75 9.02 7.82
CA TRP A 55 8.82 8.05 8.00
C TRP A 55 9.71 7.92 6.75
N ARG A 56 9.10 7.79 5.58
CA ARG A 56 9.80 7.67 4.30
C ARG A 56 10.64 8.92 4.02
N ASP A 57 10.05 10.09 4.16
CA ASP A 57 10.71 11.36 3.86
C ASP A 57 11.87 11.61 4.84
N TRP A 58 11.69 11.25 6.13
CA TRP A 58 12.78 11.24 7.12
C TRP A 58 13.91 10.30 6.71
N LEU A 59 13.61 9.08 6.26
CA LEU A 59 14.63 8.11 5.86
C LEU A 59 15.41 8.59 4.63
N ILE A 60 14.74 9.11 3.60
CA ILE A 60 15.37 9.72 2.41
C ILE A 60 16.32 10.85 2.80
N ALA A 61 15.87 11.74 3.69
CA ALA A 61 16.69 12.84 4.19
C ALA A 61 17.90 12.32 4.98
N ARG A 62 17.70 11.29 5.82
CA ARG A 62 18.73 10.71 6.67
C ARG A 62 19.82 9.97 5.90
N THR A 63 19.48 9.34 4.78
CA THR A 63 20.40 8.61 3.91
C THR A 63 21.01 9.46 2.80
N GLU A 64 20.61 10.74 2.70
CA GLU A 64 21.00 11.64 1.61
C GLU A 64 20.85 11.02 0.21
N ALA A 65 19.72 10.36 -0.04
CA ALA A 65 19.49 9.67 -1.31
C ALA A 65 19.30 10.67 -2.47
N ARG A 66 20.40 10.98 -3.17
CA ARG A 66 20.43 11.99 -4.26
C ARG A 66 20.23 11.40 -5.65
N SER A 67 20.64 10.15 -5.90
CA SER A 67 20.48 9.49 -7.20
C SER A 67 19.13 8.77 -7.31
N THR A 68 18.60 8.61 -8.53
CA THR A 68 17.35 7.88 -8.79
C THR A 68 17.38 6.46 -8.20
N VAL A 69 18.51 5.75 -8.35
CA VAL A 69 18.68 4.40 -7.81
C VAL A 69 18.67 4.42 -6.28
N SER A 70 19.39 5.34 -5.65
CA SER A 70 19.41 5.45 -4.18
C SER A 70 18.02 5.74 -3.61
N ARG A 71 17.22 6.57 -4.29
CA ARG A 71 15.84 6.86 -3.87
C ARG A 71 14.94 5.65 -3.97
N ILE A 72 15.01 4.89 -5.07
CA ILE A 72 14.24 3.65 -5.23
C ILE A 72 14.58 2.65 -4.12
N VAL A 73 15.87 2.46 -3.82
CA VAL A 73 16.30 1.54 -2.76
C VAL A 73 15.79 2.00 -1.39
N VAL A 74 15.88 3.29 -1.09
CA VAL A 74 15.41 3.85 0.19
C VAL A 74 13.89 3.81 0.29
N ASP A 75 13.16 4.05 -0.80
CA ASP A 75 11.70 3.95 -0.86
C ASP A 75 11.23 2.50 -0.58
N ILE A 76 11.86 1.52 -1.23
CA ILE A 76 11.55 0.10 -0.99
C ILE A 76 11.88 -0.27 0.47
N SER A 77 13.04 0.19 0.97
CA SER A 77 13.46 -0.10 2.35
C SER A 77 12.53 0.55 3.37
N ALA A 78 12.15 1.82 3.16
CA ALA A 78 11.21 2.55 4.00
C ALA A 78 9.87 1.84 4.08
N PHE A 79 9.36 1.39 2.92
CA PHE A 79 8.14 0.62 2.84
C PHE A 79 8.24 -0.69 3.62
N LEU A 80 9.26 -1.51 3.34
CA LEU A 80 9.40 -2.82 3.96
C LEU A 80 9.55 -2.71 5.47
N LEU A 81 10.38 -1.77 5.95
CA LEU A 81 10.61 -1.55 7.39
C LEU A 81 9.39 -1.01 8.13
N PHE A 82 8.48 -0.30 7.45
CA PHE A 82 7.28 0.23 8.07
C PHE A 82 6.10 -0.73 7.96
N GLN A 83 5.80 -1.19 6.74
CA GLN A 83 4.56 -1.91 6.45
C GLN A 83 4.64 -3.38 6.82
N VAL A 84 5.77 -4.06 6.59
CA VAL A 84 5.88 -5.50 6.87
C VAL A 84 5.65 -5.78 8.36
N PRO A 85 6.27 -5.06 9.32
CA PRO A 85 5.98 -5.25 10.73
C PRO A 85 4.50 -5.00 11.07
N VAL A 86 3.89 -3.94 10.54
CA VAL A 86 2.47 -3.64 10.76
C VAL A 86 1.58 -4.78 10.26
N TYR A 87 1.89 -5.33 9.08
CA TYR A 87 1.11 -6.41 8.50
C TYR A 87 1.30 -7.73 9.27
N VAL A 88 2.53 -8.06 9.64
CA VAL A 88 2.87 -9.21 10.50
C VAL A 88 2.14 -9.11 11.84
N MET A 89 2.16 -7.95 12.50
CA MET A 89 1.42 -7.74 13.76
C MET A 89 -0.09 -7.90 13.58
N THR A 90 -0.65 -7.39 12.48
CA THR A 90 -2.07 -7.53 12.16
C THR A 90 -2.47 -9.00 11.99
N LEU A 91 -1.66 -9.77 11.25
CA LEU A 91 -1.89 -11.20 11.04
C LEU A 91 -1.71 -12.01 12.34
N ALA A 92 -0.73 -11.66 13.16
CA ALA A 92 -0.52 -12.30 14.47
C ALA A 92 -1.70 -12.07 15.40
N VAL A 93 -2.23 -10.84 15.48
CA VAL A 93 -3.44 -10.51 16.26
C VAL A 93 -4.66 -11.24 15.72
N ALA A 94 -4.75 -11.46 14.40
CA ALA A 94 -5.80 -12.25 13.77
C ALA A 94 -5.65 -13.77 13.99
N GLY A 95 -4.58 -14.24 14.64
CA GLY A 95 -4.35 -15.66 14.94
C GLY A 95 -3.78 -16.47 13.77
N ALA A 96 -3.14 -15.83 12.78
CA ALA A 96 -2.51 -16.53 11.66
C ALA A 96 -1.29 -17.36 12.10
N SER A 97 -1.08 -18.52 11.47
CA SER A 97 0.13 -19.34 11.71
C SER A 97 1.38 -18.71 11.08
N PRO A 98 2.59 -19.01 11.56
CA PRO A 98 3.83 -18.48 10.99
C PRO A 98 3.99 -18.76 9.48
N GLU A 99 3.56 -19.92 9.01
CA GLU A 99 3.60 -20.30 7.59
C GLU A 99 2.63 -19.45 6.76
N ALA A 100 1.40 -19.27 7.26
CA ALA A 100 0.40 -18.42 6.64
C ALA A 100 0.86 -16.95 6.59
N MET A 101 1.51 -16.47 7.66
CA MET A 101 2.09 -15.14 7.72
C MET A 101 3.22 -14.96 6.71
N LEU A 102 4.14 -15.92 6.59
CA LEU A 102 5.21 -15.88 5.60
C LEU A 102 4.67 -15.88 4.17
N ALA A 103 3.69 -16.73 3.87
CA ALA A 103 3.03 -16.77 2.58
C ALA A 103 2.31 -15.46 2.26
N ALA A 104 1.62 -14.87 3.24
CA ALA A 104 0.91 -13.61 3.08
C ALA A 104 1.88 -12.42 2.84
N VAL A 105 2.96 -12.34 3.60
CA VAL A 105 3.98 -11.27 3.46
C VAL A 105 4.71 -11.39 2.12
N SER A 106 5.16 -12.59 1.74
CA SER A 106 5.81 -12.82 0.45
C SER A 106 4.90 -12.50 -0.72
N SER A 107 3.63 -12.94 -0.67
CA SER A 107 2.63 -12.58 -1.68
C SER A 107 2.40 -11.07 -1.75
N ALA A 108 2.32 -10.39 -0.61
CA ALA A 108 2.16 -8.93 -0.57
C ALA A 108 3.34 -8.21 -1.25
N ILE A 109 4.58 -8.64 -1.00
CA ILE A 109 5.78 -8.08 -1.64
C ILE A 109 5.72 -8.28 -3.17
N VAL A 110 5.35 -9.48 -3.63
CA VAL A 110 5.18 -9.75 -5.06
C VAL A 110 4.12 -8.83 -5.68
N PHE A 111 2.96 -8.71 -5.02
CA PHE A 111 1.90 -7.81 -5.49
C PHE A 111 2.36 -6.35 -5.54
N MET A 112 3.15 -5.88 -4.59
CA MET A 112 3.68 -4.53 -4.67
C MET A 112 4.55 -4.30 -5.89
N VAL A 113 5.42 -5.24 -6.22
CA VAL A 113 6.27 -5.13 -7.41
C VAL A 113 5.39 -5.11 -8.66
N LEU A 114 4.44 -6.05 -8.76
CA LEU A 114 3.56 -6.17 -9.94
C LEU A 114 2.61 -4.99 -10.10
N LEU A 115 2.09 -4.44 -9.00
CA LEU A 115 1.09 -3.37 -9.00
C LEU A 115 1.71 -1.97 -8.98
N SER A 116 3.01 -1.85 -8.70
CA SER A 116 3.70 -0.55 -8.65
C SER A 116 3.49 0.29 -9.90
N ARG A 117 3.70 -0.30 -11.09
CA ARG A 117 3.55 0.40 -12.37
C ARG A 117 2.08 0.65 -12.76
N PRO A 118 1.17 -0.35 -12.68
CA PRO A 118 -0.26 -0.11 -12.88
C PRO A 118 -0.83 0.98 -11.98
N PHE A 119 -0.46 0.98 -10.69
CA PHE A 119 -0.87 2.02 -9.74
C PHE A 119 -0.36 3.40 -10.16
N GLY A 120 0.92 3.51 -10.55
CA GLY A 120 1.49 4.76 -11.04
C GLY A 120 0.72 5.34 -12.23
N LEU A 121 0.42 4.51 -13.23
CA LEU A 121 -0.37 4.93 -14.41
C LEU A 121 -1.79 5.37 -14.03
N PHE A 122 -2.44 4.65 -13.13
CA PHE A 122 -3.76 5.02 -12.62
C PHE A 122 -3.72 6.37 -11.87
N LEU A 123 -2.73 6.56 -11.00
CA LEU A 123 -2.56 7.79 -10.24
C LEU A 123 -2.30 8.99 -11.16
N GLU A 124 -1.41 8.83 -12.15
CA GLU A 124 -1.17 9.86 -13.18
C GLU A 124 -2.46 10.23 -13.93
N MET A 125 -3.25 9.23 -14.33
CA MET A 125 -4.54 9.46 -14.99
C MET A 125 -5.50 10.24 -14.08
N VAL A 126 -5.66 9.84 -12.82
CA VAL A 126 -6.57 10.51 -11.87
C VAL A 126 -6.11 11.94 -11.58
N ARG A 127 -4.80 12.16 -11.43
CA ARG A 127 -4.20 13.49 -11.24
C ARG A 127 -4.46 14.41 -12.42
N ARG A 128 -4.27 13.91 -13.66
CA ARG A 128 -4.59 14.64 -14.90
C ARG A 128 -6.05 15.02 -14.98
N LYS A 129 -6.96 14.06 -14.79
CA LYS A 129 -8.42 14.30 -14.79
C LYS A 129 -8.86 15.27 -13.70
N SER A 130 -8.15 15.26 -12.58
CA SER A 130 -8.39 16.17 -11.47
C SER A 130 -7.63 17.48 -11.61
N GLY A 131 -6.84 17.74 -12.65
CA GLY A 131 -6.07 18.99 -12.78
C GLY A 131 -5.15 19.29 -11.58
N VAL A 132 -4.52 18.26 -11.01
CA VAL A 132 -3.45 18.40 -10.00
C VAL A 132 -2.10 18.00 -10.61
N PRO A 133 -0.96 18.45 -10.05
CA PRO A 133 0.36 18.14 -10.60
C PRO A 133 0.62 16.63 -10.75
N VAL A 134 1.28 16.26 -11.84
CA VAL A 134 1.71 14.88 -12.16
C VAL A 134 3.20 14.79 -11.87
N ILE A 135 3.58 14.81 -10.59
CA ILE A 135 4.95 14.57 -10.12
C ILE A 135 4.89 13.67 -8.89
#